data_AF-A0A935LMR4-F1
#
_entry.id   AF-A0A935LMR4-F1
#
_cell.length_a   1.000
_cell.length_b   1.000
_cell.length_c   1.000
_cell.angle_alpha   90.00
_cell.angle_beta   90.00
_cell.angle_gamma   90.00
#
_symmetry.space_group_name_H-M   'P 1'
#
loop_
_entity.id
_entity.type
_entity.pdbx_description
1 polymer ?
#
loop_
_entity_poly.entity_id
_entity_poly.type
_entity_poly.pdbx_seq_one_letter_code
_entity_poly.pdbx_strand_id
1 'polypeptide(L)'
;MKISADKQKLLDDFTSELKFIDGVKAIVLGGSHAVGLATEKSDLDIGIYYSEQSHFDIEKIKTIANKFSNNDQPTVTGFYEWGPWVNGGAWINTAKGEVDLLYKNIDQILKLLTMQKWHLGK
;
A
#
# COMPACT_ATOMS: atom_id res chain seq x y z
N MET A 1 -10.56 16.82 6.34
CA MET A 1 -10.38 17.54 5.04
C MET A 1 -10.68 16.56 3.92
N LYS A 2 -11.31 16.96 2.80
CA LYS A 2 -11.49 16.05 1.65
C LYS A 2 -10.17 15.92 0.88
N ILE A 3 -9.88 14.74 0.33
CA ILE A 3 -8.78 14.55 -0.63
C ILE A 3 -8.92 15.59 -1.75
N SER A 4 -7.84 16.28 -2.11
CA SER A 4 -7.86 17.26 -3.20
C SER A 4 -8.15 16.57 -4.54
N ALA A 5 -8.73 17.27 -5.51
CA ALA A 5 -9.07 16.67 -6.81
C ALA A 5 -7.86 16.01 -7.50
N ASP A 6 -6.69 16.65 -7.42
CA ASP A 6 -5.45 16.12 -7.98
C ASP A 6 -4.98 14.83 -7.29
N LYS A 7 -5.07 14.77 -5.95
CA LYS A 7 -4.72 13.54 -5.20
C LYS A 7 -5.76 12.45 -5.38
N GLN A 8 -7.04 12.80 -5.52
CA GLN A 8 -8.09 11.83 -5.82
C GLN A 8 -7.84 11.20 -7.18
N LYS A 9 -7.52 12.01 -8.20
CA LYS A 9 -7.17 11.50 -9.52
C LYS A 9 -5.93 10.59 -9.46
N LEU A 10 -4.89 10.99 -8.73
CA LEU A 10 -3.70 10.17 -8.53
C LEU A 10 -4.07 8.81 -7.91
N LEU A 11 -4.85 8.81 -6.83
CA LEU A 11 -5.31 7.59 -6.17
C LEU A 11 -6.12 6.69 -7.12
N ASP A 12 -7.05 7.26 -7.89
CA ASP A 12 -7.88 6.54 -8.84
C ASP A 12 -7.02 5.90 -9.95
N ASP A 13 -6.09 6.67 -10.54
CA ASP A 13 -5.17 6.16 -11.56
C ASP A 13 -4.30 5.02 -11.00
N PHE A 14 -3.72 5.21 -9.81
CA PHE A 14 -2.84 4.24 -9.16
C PHE A 14 -3.57 2.93 -8.83
N THR A 15 -4.74 3.03 -8.20
CA THR A 15 -5.57 1.86 -7.85
C THR A 15 -6.10 1.16 -9.11
N SER A 16 -6.33 1.88 -10.20
CA SER A 16 -6.77 1.30 -11.47
C SER A 16 -5.74 0.38 -12.12
N GLU A 17 -4.44 0.60 -11.87
CA GLU A 17 -3.37 -0.28 -12.38
C GLU A 17 -3.08 -1.43 -11.42
N LEU A 18 -3.00 -1.14 -10.13
CA LEU A 18 -2.75 -2.15 -9.10
C LEU A 18 -3.78 -3.27 -9.10
N LYS A 19 -5.06 -2.97 -9.38
CA LYS A 19 -6.14 -3.96 -9.34
C LYS A 19 -6.02 -5.08 -10.40
N PHE A 20 -5.20 -4.87 -11.43
CA PHE A 20 -4.98 -5.86 -12.49
C PHE A 20 -3.74 -6.73 -12.26
N ILE A 21 -3.04 -6.53 -11.15
CA ILE A 21 -1.90 -7.37 -10.78
C ILE A 21 -2.40 -8.66 -10.15
N ASP A 22 -2.14 -9.79 -10.81
CA ASP A 22 -2.37 -11.11 -10.23
C ASP A 22 -1.69 -11.25 -8.86
N GLY A 23 -2.42 -11.80 -7.88
CA GLY A 23 -1.95 -11.92 -6.50
C GLY A 23 -2.37 -10.77 -5.58
N VAL A 24 -2.74 -9.60 -6.13
CA VAL A 24 -3.39 -8.55 -5.34
C VAL A 24 -4.82 -8.98 -5.02
N LYS A 25 -5.15 -9.03 -3.73
CA LYS A 25 -6.47 -9.45 -3.22
C LYS A 25 -7.33 -8.28 -2.78
N ALA A 26 -6.72 -7.21 -2.28
CA ALA A 26 -7.41 -5.96 -1.96
C ALA A 26 -6.43 -4.78 -2.02
N ILE A 27 -7.00 -3.60 -2.24
CA ILE A 27 -6.29 -2.32 -2.17
C ILE A 27 -7.06 -1.45 -1.18
N VAL A 28 -6.36 -0.89 -0.20
CA VAL A 28 -6.98 -0.17 0.92
C VAL A 28 -6.27 1.17 1.11
N LEU A 29 -7.05 2.26 1.17
CA LEU A 29 -6.52 3.56 1.58
C LEU A 29 -6.32 3.57 3.10
N GLY A 30 -5.13 3.97 3.54
CA GLY A 30 -4.72 4.02 4.93
C GLY A 30 -4.40 5.43 5.44
N GLY A 31 -3.69 5.44 6.57
CA GLY A 31 -3.10 6.63 7.17
C GLY A 31 -4.04 7.80 7.38
N SER A 32 -3.48 9.01 7.26
CA SER A 32 -4.17 10.25 7.66
C SER A 32 -5.44 10.52 6.84
N HIS A 33 -5.48 10.08 5.58
CA HIS A 33 -6.64 10.21 4.72
C HIS A 33 -7.78 9.27 5.13
N ALA A 34 -7.47 8.02 5.52
CA ALA A 34 -8.48 7.06 5.98
C ALA A 34 -9.14 7.49 7.31
N VAL A 35 -8.42 8.17 8.18
CA VAL A 35 -8.92 8.61 9.51
C VAL A 35 -9.41 10.06 9.53
N GLY A 36 -9.39 10.76 8.40
CA GLY A 36 -9.90 12.14 8.27
C GLY A 36 -9.00 13.24 8.85
N LEU A 37 -7.76 12.91 9.22
CA LEU A 37 -6.76 13.81 9.81
C LEU A 37 -5.73 14.34 8.80
N ALA A 38 -5.89 14.02 7.51
CA ALA A 38 -5.00 14.48 6.46
C ALA A 38 -4.97 16.01 6.31
N THR A 39 -3.78 16.50 5.98
CA THR A 39 -3.51 17.88 5.56
C THR A 39 -3.17 17.91 4.07
N GLU A 40 -3.03 19.09 3.48
CA GLU A 40 -2.63 19.23 2.08
C GLU A 40 -1.27 18.57 1.77
N LYS A 41 -0.39 18.50 2.77
CA LYS A 41 0.96 17.90 2.67
C LYS A 41 0.99 16.40 2.93
N SER A 42 -0.10 15.79 3.39
CA SER A 42 -0.15 14.35 3.71
C SER A 42 0.11 13.49 2.48
N ASP A 43 0.89 12.45 2.63
CA ASP A 43 1.06 11.34 1.68
C ASP A 43 -0.23 10.52 1.48
N LEU A 44 -0.25 9.71 0.42
CA LEU A 44 -1.26 8.67 0.20
C LEU A 44 -0.71 7.31 0.65
N ASP A 45 -1.14 6.83 1.81
CA ASP A 45 -0.88 5.47 2.26
C ASP A 45 -1.82 4.47 1.57
N ILE A 46 -1.28 3.52 0.81
CA ILE A 46 -2.04 2.48 0.09
C ILE A 46 -1.55 1.09 0.51
N GLY A 47 -2.42 0.33 1.18
CA GLY A 47 -2.17 -1.07 1.50
C GLY A 47 -2.48 -1.99 0.31
N ILE A 48 -1.53 -2.82 -0.08
CA ILE A 48 -1.71 -3.90 -1.07
C ILE A 48 -1.75 -5.23 -0.31
N TYR A 49 -2.92 -5.86 -0.32
CA TYR A 49 -3.15 -7.11 0.38
C TYR A 49 -2.96 -8.30 -0.54
N TYR A 50 -2.26 -9.32 -0.05
CA TYR A 50 -1.99 -10.57 -0.75
C TYR A 50 -2.10 -11.76 0.21
N SER A 51 -2.12 -12.97 -0.34
CA SER A 51 -2.06 -14.22 0.44
C SER A 51 -0.72 -14.91 0.20
N GLU A 52 -0.21 -15.66 1.18
CA GLU A 52 1.03 -16.44 1.05
C GLU A 52 1.00 -17.40 -0.15
N GLN A 53 -0.19 -17.91 -0.48
CA GLN A 53 -0.38 -18.83 -1.59
C GLN A 53 -0.36 -18.15 -2.97
N SER A 54 -0.41 -16.81 -2.99
CA SER A 54 -0.59 -16.03 -4.22
C SER A 54 0.07 -14.66 -4.05
N HIS A 55 1.40 -14.67 -4.09
CA HIS A 55 2.20 -13.44 -4.15
C HIS A 55 1.99 -12.73 -5.50
N PHE A 56 2.01 -11.40 -5.48
CA PHE A 56 2.09 -10.60 -6.70
C PHE A 56 3.54 -10.45 -7.16
N ASP A 57 3.69 -10.10 -8.43
CA ASP A 57 5.00 -9.83 -9.03
C ASP A 57 5.49 -8.42 -8.65
N ILE A 58 6.63 -8.35 -7.95
CA ILE A 58 7.28 -7.10 -7.54
C ILE A 58 7.71 -6.27 -8.76
N GLU A 59 8.04 -6.88 -9.89
CA GLU A 59 8.43 -6.15 -11.10
C GLU A 59 7.24 -5.40 -11.72
N LYS A 60 6.01 -5.91 -11.55
CA LYS A 60 4.79 -5.16 -11.91
C LYS A 60 4.62 -3.93 -11.00
N ILE A 61 4.90 -4.05 -9.70
CA ILE A 61 4.89 -2.90 -8.77
C ILE A 61 5.95 -1.88 -9.17
N LYS A 62 7.19 -2.31 -9.47
CA LYS A 62 8.26 -1.42 -9.96
C LYS A 62 7.86 -0.70 -11.23
N THR A 63 7.23 -1.39 -12.17
CA THR A 63 6.77 -0.78 -13.42
C THR A 63 5.77 0.35 -13.16
N ILE A 64 4.77 0.11 -12.31
CA ILE A 64 3.77 1.12 -11.93
C ILE A 64 4.42 2.26 -11.13
N ALA A 65 5.25 1.95 -10.15
CA ALA A 65 5.96 2.95 -9.36
C ALA A 65 6.78 3.90 -10.24
N ASN A 66 7.53 3.37 -11.20
CA ASN A 66 8.31 4.19 -12.14
C ASN A 66 7.42 5.05 -13.06
N LYS A 67 6.24 4.54 -13.46
CA LYS A 67 5.29 5.27 -14.30
C LYS A 67 4.76 6.54 -13.62
N PHE A 68 4.49 6.47 -12.32
CA PHE A 68 3.93 7.59 -11.54
C PHE A 68 5.00 8.45 -10.87
N SER A 69 6.24 7.96 -10.79
CA SER A 69 7.35 8.72 -10.25
C SER A 69 7.61 9.98 -11.06
N ASN A 70 8.09 11.03 -10.39
CA ASN A 70 8.49 12.27 -11.03
C ASN A 70 9.94 12.15 -11.59
N ASN A 71 10.87 12.94 -11.09
CA ASN A 71 12.28 12.94 -11.43
C ASN A 71 13.10 11.94 -10.60
N ASP A 72 12.60 11.49 -9.45
CA ASP A 72 13.32 10.60 -8.55
C ASP A 72 13.03 9.12 -8.87
N GLN A 73 14.01 8.25 -8.66
CA GLN A 73 13.78 6.81 -8.75
C GLN A 73 12.95 6.35 -7.53
N PRO A 74 11.81 5.68 -7.72
CA PRO A 74 11.03 5.20 -6.60
C PRO A 74 11.77 4.09 -5.87
N THR A 75 11.63 4.04 -4.56
CA THR A 75 12.10 2.89 -3.77
C THR A 75 11.03 1.83 -3.84
N VAL A 76 11.37 0.62 -4.27
CA VAL A 76 10.46 -0.53 -4.26
C VAL A 76 11.21 -1.72 -3.70
N THR A 77 10.63 -2.33 -2.67
CA THR A 77 11.24 -3.46 -2.00
C THR A 77 10.62 -4.78 -2.40
N GLY A 78 11.37 -5.87 -2.18
CA GLY A 78 10.85 -7.22 -2.17
C GLY A 78 9.99 -7.51 -0.95
N PHE A 79 9.36 -8.69 -0.94
CA PHE A 79 8.60 -9.13 0.23
C PHE A 79 9.50 -9.24 1.46
N TYR A 80 9.02 -8.70 2.58
CA TYR A 80 9.63 -8.72 3.91
C TYR A 80 10.98 -8.00 4.07
N GLU A 81 11.43 -7.22 3.09
CA GLU A 81 12.67 -6.44 3.21
C GLU A 81 12.57 -5.28 4.23
N TRP A 82 11.35 -4.79 4.50
CA TRP A 82 11.07 -3.83 5.59
C TRP A 82 10.72 -4.52 6.92
N GLY A 83 10.84 -5.84 6.99
CA GLY A 83 10.60 -6.64 8.18
C GLY A 83 9.20 -7.28 8.24
N PRO A 84 8.87 -7.95 9.36
CA PRO A 84 7.69 -8.80 9.45
C PRO A 84 6.36 -8.04 9.63
N TRP A 85 6.38 -6.74 9.93
CA TRP A 85 5.15 -5.96 10.20
C TRP A 85 4.75 -5.03 9.05
N VAL A 86 5.72 -4.74 8.19
CA VAL A 86 5.56 -4.04 6.93
C VAL A 86 6.27 -4.92 5.91
N ASN A 87 5.51 -5.74 5.19
CA ASN A 87 6.04 -6.89 4.46
C ASN A 87 6.74 -6.48 3.16
N GLY A 88 7.37 -5.30 3.13
CA GLY A 88 7.80 -4.58 1.94
C GLY A 88 6.80 -3.50 1.53
N GLY A 89 7.11 -2.85 0.42
CA GLY A 89 6.35 -1.71 -0.06
C GLY A 89 7.09 -0.88 -1.09
N ALA A 90 6.61 0.34 -1.29
CA ALA A 90 7.27 1.33 -2.14
C ALA A 90 7.07 2.74 -1.59
N TRP A 91 8.07 3.59 -1.82
CA TRP A 91 8.00 5.04 -1.61
C TRP A 91 8.16 5.73 -2.95
N ILE A 92 7.18 6.54 -3.31
CA ILE A 92 7.08 7.13 -4.65
C ILE A 92 6.80 8.62 -4.52
N ASN A 93 7.72 9.43 -5.02
CA ASN A 93 7.53 10.87 -5.16
C ASN A 93 6.88 11.15 -6.52
N THR A 94 5.63 11.62 -6.53
CA THR A 94 4.91 11.93 -7.78
C THR A 94 4.83 13.44 -8.01
N ALA A 95 4.34 13.86 -9.17
CA ALA A 95 4.06 15.28 -9.43
C ALA A 95 2.92 15.85 -8.54
N LYS A 96 2.12 15.00 -7.88
CA LYS A 96 0.91 15.37 -7.13
C LYS A 96 1.00 15.05 -5.63
N GLY A 97 2.16 14.59 -5.16
CA GLY A 97 2.42 14.23 -3.76
C GLY A 97 3.10 12.88 -3.61
N GLU A 98 3.40 12.52 -2.37
CA GLU A 98 4.03 11.26 -2.00
C GLU A 98 3.00 10.14 -1.91
N VAL A 99 3.40 8.93 -2.31
CA VAL A 99 2.60 7.70 -2.22
C VAL A 99 3.42 6.61 -1.55
N ASP A 100 2.84 6.05 -0.49
CA ASP A 100 3.42 4.97 0.31
C ASP A 100 2.63 3.68 0.05
N LEU A 101 3.25 2.71 -0.62
CA LEU A 101 2.67 1.38 -0.79
C LEU A 101 3.13 0.49 0.37
N LEU A 102 2.20 -0.21 1.01
CA LEU A 102 2.51 -1.16 2.09
C LEU A 102 2.00 -2.55 1.71
N TYR A 103 2.89 -3.54 1.69
CA TYR A 103 2.49 -4.92 1.43
C TYR A 103 1.94 -5.55 2.71
N LYS A 104 0.79 -6.22 2.61
CA LYS A 104 0.08 -6.83 3.74
C LYS A 104 -0.33 -8.26 3.43
N ASN A 105 0.32 -9.20 4.12
CA ASN A 105 -0.06 -10.61 4.07
C ASN A 105 -1.33 -10.84 4.91
N ILE A 106 -2.41 -11.25 4.24
CA ILE A 106 -3.70 -11.56 4.86
C ILE A 106 -3.58 -12.71 5.87
N ASP A 107 -2.87 -13.79 5.51
CA ASP A 107 -2.72 -14.98 6.34
C ASP A 107 -2.00 -14.65 7.66
N GLN A 108 -0.96 -13.82 7.58
CA GLN A 108 -0.25 -13.31 8.75
C GLN A 108 -1.16 -12.47 9.67
N ILE A 109 -1.94 -11.55 9.09
CA ILE A 109 -2.89 -10.71 9.84
C ILE A 109 -3.94 -11.57 10.54
N LEU A 110 -4.52 -12.55 9.82
CA LEU A 110 -5.52 -13.46 10.39
C LEU A 110 -4.94 -14.29 11.54
N LYS A 111 -3.71 -14.78 11.41
CA LYS A 111 -3.02 -15.50 12.48
C LYS A 111 -2.86 -14.64 13.74
N LEU A 112 -2.48 -13.38 13.59
CA LEU A 112 -2.34 -12.45 14.72
C LEU A 112 -3.68 -12.17 15.40
N LEU A 113 -4.72 -11.89 14.62
CA LEU A 113 -6.07 -11.63 15.14
C LEU A 113 -6.64 -12.83 15.90
N THR A 114 -6.37 -14.05 15.42
CA THR A 114 -6.80 -15.26 16.13
C THR A 114 -6.00 -15.48 17.41
N MET A 115 -4.67 -15.32 17.40
CA MET A 115 -3.83 -15.43 18.60
C MET A 115 -4.18 -14.40 19.70
N GLN A 116 -4.56 -13.18 19.33
CA GLN A 116 -4.97 -12.16 20.30
C GLN A 116 -6.29 -12.52 21.00
N LYS A 117 -7.24 -13.15 20.28
CA LYS A 117 -8.49 -13.65 20.89
C LYS A 117 -8.25 -14.72 21.96
N TRP A 118 -7.21 -15.54 21.82
CA TRP A 118 -6.84 -16.52 22.84
C TRP A 118 -6.32 -15.89 24.14
N HIS A 119 -5.71 -14.71 24.08
CA HIS A 119 -5.13 -14.02 25.25
C HIS A 119 -6.13 -13.10 25.97
N LEU A 120 -7.22 -12.70 25.30
CA LEU A 120 -8.31 -11.90 25.88
C LEU A 120 -9.47 -12.76 26.41
N GLY A 121 -9.33 -14.09 26.35
CA GLY A 121 -10.20 -15.05 27.03
C GLY A 121 -9.79 -15.29 28.48
N LYS A 122 -9.83 -14.24 29.31
CA LYS A 122 -9.97 -14.29 30.77
C LYS A 122 -10.88 -13.14 31.20
#